data_AF-A0A932E591-F1
#
_entry.id   AF-A0A932E591-F1
#
_cell.length_a   1.000
_cell.length_b   1.000
_cell.length_c   1.000
_cell.angle_alpha   90.00
_cell.angle_beta   90.00
_cell.angle_gamma   90.00
#
_symmetry.space_group_name_H-M   'P 1'
#
loop_
_entity.id
_entity.type
_entity.pdbx_description
1 polymer ?
#
loop_
_entity_poly.entity_id
_entity_poly.type
_entity_poly.pdbx_seq_one_letter_code
_entity_poly.pdbx_strand_id
1 'polypeptide(L)'
;VALPADATAGVRHLMARDPLALIAVSLGAVFFGAMTYIGNGPNFMVKSIATGARVHTPGFFGYIFKYSLPILLPILTAAAWLFL
;
A
#
# COMPACT_ATOMS: atom_id res chain seq x y z
N VAL A 1 -11.09 16.68 -15.36
CA VAL A 1 -12.27 15.84 -15.69
C VAL A 1 -12.96 15.50 -14.38
N ALA A 2 -14.25 15.80 -14.23
CA ALA A 2 -15.00 15.44 -13.03
C ALA A 2 -15.33 13.94 -13.06
N LEU A 3 -14.89 13.20 -12.05
CA LEU A 3 -15.23 11.78 -11.92
C LEU A 3 -16.71 11.63 -11.51
N PRO A 4 -17.42 10.60 -11.99
CA PRO A 4 -18.75 10.26 -11.51
C PRO A 4 -18.75 10.06 -9.99
N ALA A 5 -19.84 10.44 -9.31
CA ALA A 5 -19.97 10.28 -7.86
C ALA A 5 -20.06 8.79 -7.43
N ASP A 6 -20.51 7.90 -8.32
CA ASP A 6 -20.45 6.46 -8.12
C ASP A 6 -19.03 5.95 -8.39
N ALA A 7 -18.41 5.34 -7.38
CA ALA A 7 -17.08 4.76 -7.47
C ALA A 7 -16.98 3.69 -8.57
N THR A 8 -18.02 2.88 -8.76
CA THR A 8 -18.03 1.83 -9.78
C THR A 8 -18.03 2.44 -11.18
N ALA A 9 -18.88 3.43 -11.42
CA ALA A 9 -18.87 4.24 -12.63
C ALA A 9 -17.54 4.98 -12.83
N GLY A 10 -16.91 5.47 -11.76
CA GLY A 10 -15.60 6.14 -11.81
C GLY A 10 -14.46 5.23 -12.27
N VAL A 11 -14.40 4.00 -11.74
CA VAL A 11 -13.40 3.00 -12.18
C VAL A 11 -13.62 2.62 -13.64
N ARG A 12 -14.87 2.38 -14.05
CA ARG A 12 -15.21 2.09 -15.46
C ARG A 12 -14.81 3.24 -16.39
N HIS A 13 -15.00 4.47 -15.95
CA HIS A 13 -14.60 5.67 -16.70
C HIS A 13 -13.07 5.73 -16.88
N LEU A 14 -12.31 5.52 -15.81
CA LEU A 14 -10.83 5.48 -15.84
C LEU A 14 -10.32 4.35 -16.73
N MET A 15 -10.92 3.16 -16.64
CA MET A 15 -10.53 2.01 -17.46
C MET A 15 -10.69 2.27 -18.97
N ALA A 16 -11.71 3.03 -19.37
CA ALA A 16 -11.97 3.36 -20.77
C ALA A 16 -11.21 4.60 -21.29
N ARG A 17 -10.95 5.59 -20.43
CA ARG A 17 -10.33 6.87 -20.82
C ARG A 17 -8.83 6.93 -20.58
N ASP A 18 -8.36 6.38 -19.48
CA ASP A 18 -6.97 6.47 -19.05
C ASP A 18 -6.55 5.21 -18.27
N PRO A 19 -6.32 4.09 -18.98
CA PRO A 19 -5.91 2.85 -18.35
C PRO A 19 -4.54 2.95 -17.67
N LEU A 20 -3.66 3.84 -18.13
CA LEU A 20 -2.35 4.05 -17.52
C LEU A 20 -2.47 4.74 -16.15
N ALA A 21 -3.34 5.74 -16.02
CA ALA A 21 -3.61 6.34 -14.73
C ALA A 21 -4.22 5.33 -13.74
N LEU A 22 -5.10 4.45 -14.22
CA LEU A 22 -5.67 3.38 -13.38
C LEU A 22 -4.57 2.44 -12.87
N ILE A 23 -3.68 1.97 -13.76
CA ILE A 23 -2.54 1.12 -13.39
C ILE A 23 -1.63 1.85 -12.39
N ALA A 24 -1.28 3.11 -12.66
CA ALA A 24 -0.39 3.89 -11.79
C ALA A 24 -0.96 4.05 -10.37
N VAL A 25 -2.25 4.39 -10.25
CA VAL A 25 -2.91 4.53 -8.94
C VAL A 25 -3.05 3.18 -8.24
N SER A 26 -3.37 2.12 -8.97
CA SER A 26 -3.44 0.77 -8.40
C SER A 26 -2.09 0.29 -7.85
N LEU A 27 -1.01 0.43 -8.62
CA LEU A 27 0.34 0.08 -8.17
C LEU A 27 0.79 0.95 -7.00
N GLY A 28 0.54 2.26 -7.07
CA GLY A 28 0.83 3.18 -5.97
C GLY A 28 0.11 2.78 -4.68
N ALA A 29 -1.18 2.44 -4.75
CA ALA A 29 -1.95 2.00 -3.59
C ALA A 29 -1.37 0.72 -2.96
N VAL A 30 -0.97 -0.26 -3.76
CA VAL A 30 -0.38 -1.52 -3.26
C VAL A 30 0.99 -1.28 -2.64
N PHE A 31 1.88 -0.57 -3.34
CA PHE A 31 3.24 -0.34 -2.89
C PHE A 31 3.29 0.51 -1.61
N PHE A 32 2.58 1.64 -1.57
CA PHE A 32 2.53 2.48 -0.37
C PHE A 32 1.70 1.86 0.76
N GLY A 33 0.67 1.07 0.44
CA GLY A 33 -0.12 0.34 1.43
C GLY A 33 0.70 -0.71 2.19
N ALA A 34 1.69 -1.31 1.55
CA ALA A 34 2.60 -2.28 2.19
C ALA A 34 3.67 -1.60 3.06
N MET A 35 4.03 -0.34 2.77
CA MET A 35 5.22 0.32 3.35
C MET A 35 5.17 0.53 4.87
N THR A 36 4.00 0.52 5.51
CA THR A 36 3.89 0.71 6.97
C THR A 36 2.76 -0.12 7.56
N TYR A 37 2.77 -0.26 8.90
CA TYR A 37 1.67 -0.92 9.60
C TYR A 37 0.33 -0.17 9.55
N ILE A 38 0.34 1.11 9.15
CA ILE A 38 -0.88 1.94 8.99
C ILE A 38 -1.43 1.82 7.56
N GLY A 39 -0.60 1.38 6.60
CA GLY A 39 -0.90 1.48 5.17
C GLY A 39 -2.06 0.61 4.70
N ASN A 40 -2.41 -0.47 5.40
CA ASN A 40 -3.57 -1.29 5.08
C ASN A 40 -4.17 -1.98 6.33
N GLY A 41 -5.42 -2.44 6.19
CA GLY A 41 -6.18 -3.08 7.27
C GLY A 41 -5.49 -4.30 7.90
N PRO A 42 -5.04 -5.31 7.11
CA PRO A 42 -4.32 -6.46 7.65
C PRO A 42 -3.06 -6.10 8.45
N ASN A 43 -2.23 -5.16 7.97
CA ASN A 43 -1.05 -4.71 8.69
C ASN A 43 -1.41 -4.02 10.02
N PHE A 44 -2.48 -3.24 10.02
CA PHE A 44 -2.97 -2.57 11.23
C PHE A 44 -3.51 -3.58 12.26
N MET A 45 -4.15 -4.65 11.79
CA MET A 45 -4.59 -5.77 12.61
C MET A 45 -3.40 -6.49 13.28
N VAL A 46 -2.30 -6.73 12.54
CA VAL A 46 -1.09 -7.32 13.13
C VAL A 46 -0.51 -6.41 14.21
N LYS A 47 -0.48 -5.08 13.98
CA LYS A 47 -0.02 -4.09 14.97
C LYS A 47 -0.89 -4.09 16.23
N SER A 48 -2.22 -4.20 16.11
CA SER A 48 -3.12 -4.21 17.27
C SER A 48 -2.96 -5.48 18.10
N ILE A 49 -2.80 -6.64 17.47
CA ILE A 49 -2.50 -7.90 18.16
C ILE A 49 -1.17 -7.82 18.90
N ALA A 50 -0.11 -7.35 18.25
CA ALA A 50 1.21 -7.21 18.88
C ALA A 50 1.18 -6.24 20.08
N THR A 51 0.42 -5.15 19.97
CA THR A 51 0.22 -4.19 21.06
C THR A 51 -0.55 -4.82 22.23
N GLY A 52 -1.62 -5.57 21.94
CA GLY A 52 -2.40 -6.32 22.93
C GLY A 52 -1.58 -7.39 23.67
N ALA A 53 -0.65 -8.03 22.96
CA ALA A 53 0.30 -9.00 23.51
C ALA A 53 1.49 -8.36 24.27
N ARG A 54 1.52 -7.03 24.43
CA ARG A 54 2.61 -6.26 25.05
C ARG A 54 3.98 -6.48 24.37
N VAL A 55 3.99 -6.77 23.07
CA VAL A 55 5.22 -6.85 22.28
C VAL A 55 5.65 -5.44 21.90
N HIS A 56 6.95 -5.14 22.04
CA HIS A 56 7.49 -3.86 21.62
C HIS A 56 7.39 -3.70 20.09
N THR A 57 6.58 -2.76 19.64
CA THR A 57 6.42 -2.46 18.21
C THR A 57 7.00 -1.08 17.89
N PRO A 58 7.76 -0.93 16.79
CA PRO A 58 8.31 0.36 16.41
C PRO A 58 7.19 1.38 16.09
N GLY A 59 7.45 2.66 16.33
CA GLY A 59 6.62 3.76 15.86
C GLY A 59 6.69 3.93 14.33
N PHE A 60 5.90 4.85 13.77
CA PHE A 60 5.75 5.02 12.32
C PHE A 60 7.09 5.24 11.59
N PHE A 61 7.83 6.29 11.93
CA PHE A 61 9.12 6.58 11.31
C PHE A 61 10.17 5.52 11.65
N GLY A 62 10.11 4.96 12.87
CA GLY A 62 10.99 3.86 13.27
C GLY A 62 10.78 2.60 12.42
N TYR A 63 9.54 2.32 12.00
CA TYR A 63 9.22 1.24 11.09
C TYR A 63 9.81 1.49 9.70
N ILE A 64 9.65 2.71 9.18
CA ILE A 64 10.13 3.11 7.86
C ILE A 64 11.65 2.95 7.75
N PHE A 65 12.42 3.58 8.66
CA PHE A 65 13.87 3.59 8.55
C PHE A 65 14.53 2.24 8.91
N LYS A 66 13.97 1.49 9.86
CA LYS A 66 14.58 0.22 10.31
C LYS A 66 14.14 -1.00 9.52
N TYR A 67 12.93 -0.99 8.93
CA TYR A 67 12.35 -2.15 8.28
C TYR A 67 11.92 -1.86 6.85
N SER A 68 11.19 -0.76 6.59
CA SER A 68 10.66 -0.52 5.25
C SER A 68 11.74 -0.24 4.21
N LEU A 69 12.66 0.68 4.48
CA LEU A 69 13.75 0.98 3.54
C LEU A 69 14.73 -0.19 3.34
N PRO A 70 15.31 -0.80 4.40
CA PRO A 70 16.37 -1.79 4.22
C PRO A 70 15.88 -3.20 3.87
N ILE A 71 14.64 -3.56 4.20
CA ILE A 71 14.13 -4.93 4.04
C ILE A 71 12.96 -4.96 3.07
N LEU A 72 11.92 -4.16 3.33
CA LEU A 72 10.68 -4.24 2.55
C LEU A 72 10.86 -3.70 1.13
N LEU A 73 11.56 -2.59 0.96
CA LEU A 73 11.76 -1.95 -0.33
C LEU A 73 12.53 -2.85 -1.32
N PRO A 74 13.63 -3.53 -0.94
CA PRO A 74 14.26 -4.55 -1.79
C PRO A 74 13.32 -5.68 -2.22
N ILE A 75 12.49 -6.19 -1.29
CA ILE A 75 11.52 -7.25 -1.59
C ILE A 75 10.46 -6.74 -2.57
N LEU A 76 9.98 -5.52 -2.36
CA LEU A 76 8.96 -4.88 -3.19
C LEU A 76 9.50 -4.59 -4.60
N THR A 77 10.77 -4.18 -4.71
CA THR A 77 11.47 -4.02 -6.00
C THR A 77 11.68 -5.36 -6.70
N ALA A 78 12.06 -6.42 -5.97
CA ALA A 78 12.20 -7.75 -6.54
C ALA A 78 10.86 -8.31 -7.03
N ALA A 79 9.78 -8.10 -6.27
CA ALA A 79 8.43 -8.47 -6.67
C ALA A 79 7.97 -7.68 -7.90
N ALA A 80 8.21 -6.36 -7.92
CA ALA A 80 7.92 -5.53 -9.08
C ALA A 80 8.68 -6.05 -10.32
N TRP A 81 9.96 -6.37 -10.20
CA TRP A 81 10.75 -6.92 -11.31
C TRP A 81 10.30 -8.31 -11.79
N LEU A 82 9.75 -9.13 -10.90
CA LEU A 82 9.29 -10.48 -11.25
C LEU A 82 7.90 -10.50 -11.89
N PHE A 83 6.99 -9.62 -11.44
CA PHE A 83 5.57 -9.69 -11.77
C PHE A 83 5.07 -8.58 -12.70
N LEU A 84 5.82 -7.47 -12.86
CA LEU A 84 5.50 -6.39 -13.81
C LEU A 84 6.43 -6.45 -15.02
#